data_AF-A0A444XY73-F1
#
_entry.id   AF-A0A444XY73-F1
#
_cell.length_a   1.000
_cell.length_b   1.000
_cell.length_c   1.000
_cell.angle_alpha   90.00
_cell.angle_beta   90.00
_cell.angle_gamma   90.00
#
_symmetry.space_group_name_H-M   'P 1'
#
loop_
_entity.id
_entity.type
_entity.pdbx_description
1 polymer ?
#
loop_
_entity_poly.entity_id
_entity_poly.type
_entity_poly.pdbx_seq_one_letter_code
_entity_poly.pdbx_strand_id
1 'polypeptide(L)'
;MTSLKDLERQEDHFQSNCDSEHSELLAEINELEAKIANDCDSKSLSDGLHHSISELHEKVHLEKKQLAAKLRDILAMRRQIDDLPCQSEINQYERRLSELYAQIQGKHRQTRKYYATYNALLEMKELMLKETSLLNSIISQFQEAFSSMDGRAKLVHSMEGIVKGSQQKLDKVQLGLEEEERVRNDIKNRYAAAVGEQKRCYSLLKAFQVECAKNERFRSQSWE
;
A
#
# COMPACT_ATOMS: atom_id res chain seq x y z
N MET A 1 -33.29 32.53 -12.16
CA MET A 1 -33.76 33.92 -11.98
C MET A 1 -35.15 33.84 -11.37
N THR A 2 -35.26 34.08 -10.06
CA THR A 2 -36.53 34.18 -9.35
C THR A 2 -37.26 35.44 -9.84
N SER A 3 -38.54 35.31 -10.18
CA SER A 3 -39.34 36.37 -10.79
C SER A 3 -39.62 37.48 -9.78
N LEU A 4 -39.72 38.73 -10.22
CA LEU A 4 -40.07 39.89 -9.37
C LEU A 4 -41.43 39.67 -8.66
N LYS A 5 -42.33 38.89 -9.29
CA LYS A 5 -43.63 38.46 -8.71
C LYS A 5 -43.50 37.43 -7.58
N ASP A 6 -42.42 36.65 -7.54
CA ASP A 6 -42.19 35.66 -6.48
C ASP A 6 -41.67 36.35 -5.21
N LEU A 7 -40.87 37.41 -5.37
CA LEU A 7 -40.42 38.28 -4.28
C LEU A 7 -41.59 39.05 -3.64
N GLU A 8 -42.49 39.61 -4.47
CA GLU A 8 -43.68 40.34 -4.00
C GLU A 8 -44.62 39.43 -3.19
N ARG A 9 -44.85 38.18 -3.64
CA ARG A 9 -45.62 37.20 -2.86
C ARG A 9 -44.96 36.79 -1.54
N GLN A 10 -43.63 36.73 -1.51
CA GLN A 10 -42.89 36.39 -0.31
C GLN A 10 -42.93 37.54 0.71
N GLU A 11 -42.90 38.78 0.23
CA GLU A 11 -43.08 39.99 1.03
C GLU A 11 -44.50 40.06 1.61
N ASP A 12 -45.54 39.82 0.81
CA ASP A 12 -46.93 39.78 1.28
C ASP A 12 -47.15 38.69 2.34
N HIS A 13 -46.57 37.51 2.15
CA HIS A 13 -46.65 36.42 3.14
C HIS A 13 -45.90 36.78 4.42
N PHE A 14 -44.74 37.44 4.31
CA PHE A 14 -43.96 37.88 5.47
C PHE A 14 -44.68 38.98 6.25
N GLN A 15 -45.25 39.95 5.53
CA GLN A 15 -46.07 41.03 6.09
C GLN A 15 -47.27 40.45 6.84
N SER A 16 -48.01 39.52 6.21
CA SER A 16 -49.16 38.86 6.85
C SER A 16 -48.77 38.04 8.08
N ASN A 17 -47.58 37.41 8.07
CA ASN A 17 -47.09 36.66 9.23
C ASN A 17 -46.70 37.61 10.37
N CYS A 18 -46.01 38.72 10.07
CA CYS A 18 -45.69 39.75 11.04
C CYS A 18 -46.93 40.42 11.63
N ASP A 19 -47.95 40.70 10.80
CA ASP A 19 -49.21 41.29 11.27
C ASP A 19 -49.98 40.33 12.18
N SER A 20 -49.93 39.02 11.89
CA SER A 20 -50.50 37.97 12.74
C SER A 20 -49.77 37.88 14.08
N GLU A 21 -48.45 37.73 14.06
CA GLU A 21 -47.62 37.66 15.27
C GLU A 21 -47.76 38.93 16.12
N HIS A 22 -47.81 40.10 15.49
CA HIS A 22 -48.02 41.37 16.18
C HIS A 22 -49.41 41.45 16.83
N SER A 23 -50.45 40.96 16.16
CA SER A 23 -51.81 40.92 16.71
C SER A 23 -51.94 39.94 17.88
N GLU A 24 -51.27 38.79 17.81
CA GLU A 24 -51.19 37.82 18.91
C GLU A 24 -50.47 38.40 20.13
N LEU A 25 -49.31 39.04 19.92
CA LEU A 25 -48.56 39.71 20.99
C LEU A 25 -49.34 40.86 21.61
N LEU A 26 -50.06 41.65 20.80
CA LEU A 26 -50.95 42.70 21.32
C LEU A 26 -52.10 42.13 22.15
N ALA A 27 -52.68 41.00 21.74
CA ALA A 27 -53.73 40.33 22.51
C ALA A 27 -53.19 39.84 23.86
N GLU A 28 -51.99 39.25 23.87
CA GLU A 28 -51.31 38.79 25.09
C GLU A 28 -50.97 39.96 26.03
N ILE A 29 -50.48 41.09 25.49
CA ILE A 29 -50.22 42.32 26.26
C ILE A 29 -51.52 42.83 26.90
N ASN A 30 -52.61 42.93 26.13
CA ASN A 30 -53.89 43.39 26.66
C ASN A 30 -54.44 42.44 27.74
N GLU A 31 -54.27 41.13 27.59
CA GLU A 31 -54.66 40.15 28.59
C GLU A 31 -53.83 40.28 29.87
N LEU A 32 -52.52 40.52 29.75
CA LEU A 32 -51.62 40.77 30.87
C LEU A 32 -51.96 42.08 31.59
N GLU A 33 -52.22 43.16 30.85
CA GLU A 33 -52.66 44.44 31.41
C GLU A 33 -54.01 44.32 32.13
N ALA A 34 -54.96 43.56 31.58
CA ALA A 34 -56.24 43.28 32.23
C ALA A 34 -56.08 42.43 33.51
N LYS A 35 -55.12 41.52 33.56
CA LYS A 35 -54.79 40.73 34.77
C LYS A 35 -54.13 41.60 35.85
N ILE A 36 -53.31 42.57 35.47
CA ILE A 36 -52.68 43.54 36.39
C ILE A 36 -53.72 44.51 36.97
N ALA A 37 -54.69 44.96 36.17
CA ALA A 37 -55.73 45.88 36.59
C ALA A 37 -56.79 45.27 37.55
N ASN A 38 -56.96 43.94 37.52
CA ASN A 38 -58.00 43.22 38.28
C ASN A 38 -57.59 42.78 39.70
N ASP A 39 -56.44 43.23 40.24
CA ASP A 39 -55.90 42.85 41.57
C ASP A 39 -55.96 41.33 41.82
N CYS A 40 -55.72 40.55 40.76
CA CYS A 40 -55.58 39.10 40.86
C CYS A 40 -54.30 38.85 41.64
N ASP A 41 -54.47 38.35 42.87
CA ASP A 41 -53.45 37.93 43.85
C ASP A 41 -52.05 37.93 43.23
N SER A 42 -51.20 38.92 43.54
CA SER A 42 -49.88 39.11 42.89
C SER A 42 -49.02 37.84 42.88
N LYS A 43 -49.35 36.91 43.79
CA LYS A 43 -48.89 35.53 43.85
C LYS A 43 -49.16 34.73 42.57
N SER A 44 -50.37 34.75 42.00
CA SER A 44 -50.72 33.98 40.79
C SER A 44 -49.97 34.43 39.53
N LEU A 45 -49.73 35.74 39.40
CA LEU A 45 -49.01 36.33 38.28
C LEU A 45 -47.50 36.10 38.41
N SER A 46 -46.99 36.22 39.64
CA SER A 46 -45.63 35.79 40.04
C SER A 46 -45.43 34.29 39.82
N ASP A 47 -46.40 33.46 40.16
CA ASP A 47 -46.36 32.00 40.00
C ASP A 47 -46.36 31.59 38.52
N GLY A 48 -47.13 32.28 37.66
CA GLY A 48 -47.11 32.08 36.20
C GLY A 48 -45.78 32.49 35.55
N LEU A 49 -45.17 33.59 36.01
CA LEU A 49 -43.84 34.02 35.56
C LEU A 49 -42.76 33.05 36.04
N HIS A 50 -42.81 32.62 37.31
CA HIS A 50 -41.91 31.61 37.87
C HIS A 50 -42.05 30.27 37.14
N HIS A 51 -43.27 29.87 36.78
CA HIS A 51 -43.51 28.68 35.98
C HIS A 51 -42.88 28.79 34.59
N SER A 52 -43.07 29.91 33.90
CA SER A 52 -42.49 30.17 32.57
C SER A 52 -40.97 30.22 32.59
N ILE A 53 -40.37 30.85 33.62
CA ILE A 53 -38.92 30.87 33.84
C ILE A 53 -38.40 29.45 34.13
N SER A 54 -39.13 28.66 34.93
CA SER A 54 -38.79 27.27 35.22
C SER A 54 -38.84 26.41 33.96
N GLU A 55 -39.88 26.57 33.12
CA GLU A 55 -39.97 25.88 31.83
C GLU A 55 -38.84 26.25 30.88
N LEU A 56 -38.49 27.55 30.78
CA LEU A 56 -37.34 28.01 29.98
C LEU A 56 -36.03 27.45 30.53
N HIS A 57 -35.86 27.39 31.85
CA HIS A 57 -34.70 26.80 32.49
C HIS A 57 -34.58 25.30 32.17
N GLU A 58 -35.68 24.55 32.24
CA GLU A 58 -35.72 23.13 31.87
C GLU A 58 -35.46 22.91 30.38
N LYS A 59 -35.99 23.77 29.49
CA LYS A 59 -35.67 23.74 28.05
C LYS A 59 -34.18 23.96 27.82
N VAL A 60 -33.59 24.98 28.44
CA VAL A 60 -32.14 25.25 28.37
C VAL A 60 -31.33 24.08 28.93
N HIS A 61 -31.77 23.48 30.03
CA HIS A 61 -31.10 22.32 30.62
C HIS A 61 -31.17 21.09 29.70
N LEU A 62 -32.30 20.86 29.06
CA LEU A 62 -32.49 19.79 28.07
C LEU A 62 -31.60 20.02 26.84
N GLU A 63 -31.57 21.23 26.30
CA GLU A 63 -30.69 21.59 25.17
C GLU A 63 -29.21 21.44 25.53
N LYS A 64 -28.80 21.87 26.72
CA LYS A 64 -27.44 21.64 27.25
C LYS A 64 -27.12 20.15 27.31
N LYS A 65 -28.05 19.31 27.77
CA LYS A 65 -27.89 17.85 27.82
C LYS A 65 -27.75 17.25 26.41
N GLN A 66 -28.54 17.73 25.45
CA GLN A 66 -28.44 17.30 24.05
C GLN A 66 -27.12 17.73 23.42
N LEU A 67 -26.66 18.96 23.65
CA LEU A 67 -25.35 19.44 23.20
C LEU A 67 -24.22 18.60 23.80
N ALA A 68 -24.28 18.29 25.10
CA ALA A 68 -23.31 17.43 25.77
C ALA A 68 -23.33 15.97 25.23
N ALA A 69 -24.49 15.46 24.80
CA ALA A 69 -24.56 14.18 24.09
C ALA A 69 -23.84 14.25 22.74
N LYS A 70 -24.17 15.26 21.90
CA LYS A 70 -23.51 15.45 20.60
C LYS A 70 -22.00 15.64 20.71
N LEU A 71 -21.53 16.38 21.73
CA LEU A 71 -20.10 16.57 21.97
C LEU A 71 -19.40 15.24 22.29
N ARG A 72 -20.04 14.38 23.10
CA ARG A 72 -19.51 13.04 23.38
C ARG A 72 -19.44 12.19 22.11
N ASP A 73 -20.44 12.27 21.25
CA ASP A 73 -20.45 11.56 19.96
C ASP A 73 -19.34 12.06 19.03
N ILE A 74 -19.14 13.37 18.92
CA ILE A 74 -18.05 13.98 18.13
C ILE A 74 -16.68 13.53 18.65
N LEU A 75 -16.49 13.50 19.97
CA LEU A 75 -15.24 13.05 20.58
C LEU A 75 -15.02 11.55 20.36
N ALA A 76 -16.08 10.74 20.39
CA ALA A 76 -16.00 9.32 20.05
C ALA A 76 -15.57 9.11 18.59
N MET A 77 -16.17 9.86 17.64
CA MET A 77 -15.76 9.82 16.24
C MET A 77 -14.32 10.30 16.03
N ARG A 78 -13.88 11.36 16.71
CA ARG A 78 -12.49 11.82 16.63
C ARG A 78 -11.51 10.75 17.08
N ARG A 79 -11.79 10.05 18.19
CA ARG A 79 -10.95 8.92 18.63
C ARG A 79 -10.88 7.82 17.58
N GLN A 80 -12.00 7.47 16.95
CA GLN A 80 -12.01 6.50 15.85
C GLN A 80 -11.18 6.95 14.65
N ILE A 81 -11.11 8.26 14.37
CA ILE A 81 -10.25 8.82 13.31
C ILE A 81 -8.79 8.79 13.74
N ASP A 82 -8.48 9.14 14.99
CA ASP A 82 -7.13 9.12 15.54
C ASP A 82 -6.57 7.68 15.63
N ASP A 83 -7.44 6.68 15.74
CA ASP A 83 -7.07 5.25 15.66
C ASP A 83 -6.68 4.81 14.24
N LEU A 84 -6.98 5.61 13.20
CA LEU A 84 -6.57 5.32 11.83
C LEU A 84 -5.14 5.82 11.58
N PRO A 85 -4.31 5.05 10.86
CA PRO A 85 -2.96 5.45 10.57
C PRO A 85 -2.95 6.73 9.72
N CYS A 86 -2.20 7.73 10.19
CA CYS A 86 -2.03 8.99 9.48
C CYS A 86 -1.13 8.82 8.26
N GLN A 87 -1.14 9.80 7.36
CA GLN A 87 -0.35 9.75 6.12
C GLN A 87 1.15 9.51 6.38
N SER A 88 1.70 10.08 7.47
CA SER A 88 3.10 9.84 7.85
C SER A 88 3.35 8.39 8.30
N GLU A 89 2.43 7.77 9.01
CA GLU A 89 2.55 6.35 9.42
C GLU A 89 2.46 5.44 8.20
N ILE A 90 1.53 5.70 7.28
CA ILE A 90 1.44 4.96 6.01
C ILE A 90 2.77 5.04 5.25
N ASN A 91 3.32 6.24 5.09
CA ASN A 91 4.62 6.43 4.43
C ASN A 91 5.77 5.70 5.16
N GLN A 92 5.74 5.62 6.49
CA GLN A 92 6.72 4.85 7.27
C GLN A 92 6.56 3.35 7.02
N TYR A 93 5.33 2.83 7.02
CA TYR A 93 5.06 1.42 6.72
C TYR A 93 5.50 1.05 5.31
N GLU A 94 5.23 1.87 4.30
CA GLU A 94 5.68 1.64 2.93
C GLU A 94 7.20 1.54 2.83
N ARG A 95 7.93 2.45 3.48
CA ARG A 95 9.40 2.39 3.53
C ARG A 95 9.87 1.12 4.22
N ARG A 96 9.28 0.78 5.37
CA ARG A 96 9.66 -0.40 6.13
C ARG A 96 9.39 -1.71 5.38
N LEU A 97 8.26 -1.78 4.68
CA LEU A 97 7.91 -2.92 3.82
C LEU A 97 8.90 -3.03 2.64
N SER A 98 9.29 -1.91 2.04
CA SER A 98 10.28 -1.87 0.96
C SER A 98 11.66 -2.36 1.42
N GLU A 99 12.10 -1.93 2.61
CA GLU A 99 13.34 -2.41 3.25
C GLU A 99 13.29 -3.92 3.53
N LEU A 100 12.20 -4.38 4.15
CA LEU A 100 12.00 -5.78 4.46
C LEU A 100 12.00 -6.63 3.18
N TYR A 101 11.34 -6.16 2.14
CA TYR A 101 11.30 -6.81 0.84
C TYR A 101 12.71 -6.93 0.24
N ALA A 102 13.52 -5.87 0.29
CA ALA A 102 14.91 -5.90 -0.16
C ALA A 102 15.76 -6.92 0.64
N GLN A 103 15.56 -7.00 1.97
CA GLN A 103 16.24 -7.99 2.80
C GLN A 103 15.84 -9.43 2.46
N ILE A 104 14.54 -9.70 2.27
CA ILE A 104 14.02 -11.00 1.86
C ILE A 104 14.60 -11.41 0.51
N GLN A 105 14.59 -10.50 -0.47
CA GLN A 105 15.20 -10.77 -1.78
C GLN A 105 16.70 -11.06 -1.68
N GLY A 106 17.43 -10.30 -0.85
CA GLY A 106 18.85 -10.51 -0.57
C GLY A 106 19.11 -11.91 0.00
N LYS A 107 18.35 -12.31 1.03
CA LYS A 107 18.45 -13.64 1.65
C LYS A 107 18.11 -14.74 0.66
N HIS A 108 17.04 -14.60 -0.11
CA HIS A 108 16.66 -15.57 -1.13
C HIS A 108 17.74 -15.74 -2.20
N ARG A 109 18.37 -14.66 -2.68
CA ARG A 109 19.51 -14.73 -3.60
C ARG A 109 20.71 -15.43 -2.97
N GLN A 110 21.01 -15.14 -1.70
CA GLN A 110 22.10 -15.78 -0.96
C GLN A 110 21.86 -17.29 -0.82
N THR A 111 20.66 -17.69 -0.41
CA THR A 111 20.26 -19.10 -0.30
C THR A 111 20.43 -19.84 -1.62
N ARG A 112 19.95 -19.25 -2.74
CA ARG A 112 20.16 -19.84 -4.08
C ARG A 112 21.64 -20.04 -4.42
N LYS A 113 22.51 -19.08 -4.09
CA LYS A 113 23.96 -19.21 -4.29
C LYS A 113 24.55 -20.35 -3.46
N TYR A 114 24.12 -20.50 -2.21
CA TYR A 114 24.57 -21.59 -1.36
C TYR A 114 24.15 -22.95 -1.92
N TYR A 115 22.89 -23.11 -2.34
CA TYR A 115 22.44 -24.35 -2.97
C TYR A 115 23.19 -24.65 -4.27
N ALA A 116 23.42 -23.66 -5.14
CA ALA A 116 24.19 -23.85 -6.37
C ALA A 116 25.63 -24.30 -6.07
N THR A 117 26.28 -23.68 -5.09
CA THR A 117 27.65 -24.04 -4.67
C THR A 117 27.67 -25.44 -4.06
N TYR A 118 26.71 -25.75 -3.20
CA TYR A 118 26.58 -27.07 -2.58
C TYR A 118 26.40 -28.18 -3.62
N ASN A 119 25.50 -27.98 -4.59
CA ASN A 119 25.26 -28.94 -5.67
C ASN A 119 26.51 -29.15 -6.52
N ALA A 120 27.23 -28.06 -6.88
CA ALA A 120 28.48 -28.16 -7.63
C ALA A 120 29.57 -28.94 -6.86
N LEU A 121 29.70 -28.70 -5.54
CA LEU A 121 30.62 -29.44 -4.69
C LEU A 121 30.22 -30.91 -4.54
N LEU A 122 28.93 -31.20 -4.49
CA LEU A 122 28.41 -32.57 -4.44
C LEU A 122 28.74 -33.33 -5.73
N GLU A 123 28.50 -32.73 -6.89
CA GLU A 123 28.87 -33.29 -8.20
C GLU A 123 30.38 -33.52 -8.30
N MET A 124 31.20 -32.56 -7.87
CA MET A 124 32.65 -32.71 -7.82
C MET A 124 33.08 -33.87 -6.93
N LYS A 125 32.47 -34.01 -5.74
CA LYS A 125 32.72 -35.13 -4.83
C LYS A 125 32.38 -36.47 -5.50
N GLU A 126 31.24 -36.57 -6.17
CA GLU A 126 30.85 -37.79 -6.87
C GLU A 126 31.81 -38.15 -8.01
N LEU A 127 32.30 -37.16 -8.77
CA LEU A 127 33.30 -37.36 -9.80
C LEU A 127 34.63 -37.85 -9.21
N MET A 128 35.11 -37.25 -8.12
CA MET A 128 36.33 -37.70 -7.42
C MET A 128 36.20 -39.14 -6.89
N LEU A 129 35.02 -39.53 -6.39
CA LEU A 129 34.77 -40.91 -5.96
C LEU A 129 34.79 -41.89 -7.15
N LYS A 130 34.21 -41.50 -8.29
CA LYS A 130 34.25 -42.30 -9.53
C LYS A 130 35.69 -42.46 -10.03
N GLU A 131 36.49 -41.41 -9.99
CA GLU A 131 37.91 -41.44 -10.34
C GLU A 131 38.71 -42.37 -9.40
N THR A 132 38.48 -42.26 -8.10
CA THR A 132 39.12 -43.13 -7.10
C THR A 132 38.76 -44.61 -7.34
N SER A 133 37.48 -44.91 -7.59
CA SER A 133 37.02 -46.26 -7.91
C SER A 133 37.64 -46.79 -9.21
N LEU A 134 37.77 -45.93 -10.22
CA LEU A 134 38.41 -46.27 -11.50
C LEU A 134 39.89 -46.59 -11.31
N LEU A 135 40.63 -45.75 -10.59
CA LEU A 135 42.05 -45.97 -10.28
C LEU A 135 42.27 -47.28 -9.52
N ASN A 136 41.44 -47.55 -8.51
CA ASN A 136 41.50 -48.82 -7.77
C ASN A 136 41.24 -50.01 -8.70
N SER A 137 40.26 -49.92 -9.60
CA SER A 137 39.95 -50.97 -10.57
C SER A 137 41.12 -51.22 -11.54
N ILE A 138 41.77 -50.16 -12.02
CA ILE A 138 42.96 -50.27 -12.88
C ILE A 138 44.10 -50.96 -12.13
N ILE A 139 44.37 -50.57 -10.89
CA ILE A 139 45.43 -51.18 -10.07
C ILE A 139 45.17 -52.68 -9.85
N SER A 140 43.93 -53.07 -9.51
CA SER A 140 43.57 -54.47 -9.32
C SER A 140 43.74 -55.31 -10.59
N GLN A 141 43.37 -54.77 -11.75
CA GLN A 141 43.49 -55.47 -13.04
C GLN A 141 44.93 -55.52 -13.57
N PHE A 142 45.80 -54.63 -13.10
CA PHE A 142 47.14 -54.43 -13.67
C PHE A 142 48.02 -55.68 -13.60
N GLN A 143 48.11 -56.31 -12.42
CA GLN A 143 48.98 -57.47 -12.22
C GLN A 143 48.55 -58.70 -13.04
N GLU A 144 47.25 -58.96 -13.11
CA GLU A 144 46.70 -60.09 -13.87
C GLU A 144 46.82 -59.88 -15.38
N ALA A 145 46.53 -58.65 -15.86
CA ALA A 145 46.64 -58.31 -17.27
C ALA A 145 48.09 -58.41 -17.79
N PHE A 146 49.09 -58.01 -16.98
CA PHE A 146 50.51 -58.06 -17.39
C PHE A 146 51.10 -59.47 -17.43
N SER A 147 50.44 -60.44 -16.81
CA SER A 147 50.90 -61.84 -16.78
C SER A 147 50.81 -62.53 -18.16
N SER A 148 50.11 -61.94 -19.13
CA SER A 148 49.99 -62.49 -20.50
C SER A 148 50.00 -61.41 -21.58
N MET A 149 50.25 -61.79 -22.84
CA MET A 149 50.19 -60.88 -23.99
C MET A 149 48.74 -60.48 -24.31
N ASP A 150 47.80 -61.43 -24.22
CA ASP A 150 46.37 -61.19 -24.42
C ASP A 150 45.77 -60.28 -23.32
N GLY A 151 46.15 -60.48 -22.06
CA GLY A 151 45.76 -59.61 -20.94
C GLY A 151 46.23 -58.16 -21.13
N ARG A 152 47.46 -57.96 -21.62
CA ARG A 152 47.98 -56.62 -21.95
C ARG A 152 47.16 -55.95 -23.07
N ALA A 153 46.82 -56.67 -24.13
CA ALA A 153 45.98 -56.14 -25.20
C ALA A 153 44.57 -55.76 -24.72
N LYS A 154 43.96 -56.58 -23.86
CA LYS A 154 42.66 -56.29 -23.22
C LYS A 154 42.69 -55.06 -22.32
N LEU A 155 43.76 -54.90 -21.53
CA LEU A 155 43.94 -53.71 -20.67
C LEU A 155 44.04 -52.43 -21.51
N VAL A 156 44.81 -52.46 -22.60
CA VAL A 156 44.92 -51.32 -23.53
C VAL A 156 43.55 -50.97 -24.12
N HIS A 157 42.81 -51.96 -24.61
CA HIS A 157 41.48 -51.72 -25.17
C HIS A 157 40.49 -51.16 -24.13
N SER A 158 40.56 -51.62 -22.89
CA SER A 158 39.76 -51.09 -21.77
C SER A 158 40.10 -49.63 -21.49
N MET A 159 41.39 -49.28 -21.43
CA MET A 159 41.85 -47.90 -21.22
C MET A 159 41.42 -46.97 -22.36
N GLU A 160 41.53 -47.42 -23.62
CA GLU A 160 41.03 -46.67 -24.78
C GLU A 160 39.52 -46.40 -24.67
N GLY A 161 38.74 -47.41 -24.26
CA GLY A 161 37.31 -47.29 -24.00
C GLY A 161 36.99 -46.26 -22.91
N ILE A 162 37.73 -46.27 -21.80
CA ILE A 162 37.60 -45.31 -20.69
C ILE A 162 37.90 -43.89 -21.17
N VAL A 163 39.00 -43.68 -21.88
CA VAL A 163 39.38 -42.36 -22.42
C VAL A 163 38.31 -41.84 -23.37
N LYS A 164 37.85 -42.68 -24.30
CA LYS A 164 36.80 -42.31 -25.26
C LYS A 164 35.48 -41.97 -24.57
N GLY A 165 35.08 -42.78 -23.58
CA GLY A 165 33.87 -42.53 -22.80
C GLY A 165 33.95 -41.25 -21.95
N SER A 166 35.12 -40.93 -21.40
CA SER A 166 35.37 -39.68 -20.67
C SER A 166 35.34 -38.47 -21.61
N GLN A 167 35.95 -38.56 -22.79
CA GLN A 167 35.91 -37.51 -23.79
C GLN A 167 34.48 -37.20 -24.24
N GLN A 168 33.68 -38.22 -24.53
CA GLN A 168 32.27 -38.04 -24.92
C GLN A 168 31.44 -37.34 -23.84
N LYS A 169 31.68 -37.64 -22.56
CA LYS A 169 31.02 -36.97 -21.43
C LYS A 169 31.45 -35.50 -21.34
N LEU A 170 32.74 -35.23 -21.51
CA LEU A 170 33.27 -33.87 -21.49
C LEU A 170 32.65 -33.03 -22.61
N ASP A 171 32.63 -33.54 -23.84
CA ASP A 171 32.05 -32.86 -25.00
C ASP A 171 30.57 -32.53 -24.76
N LYS A 172 29.81 -33.46 -24.18
CA LYS A 172 28.39 -33.25 -23.84
C LYS A 172 28.20 -32.14 -22.81
N VAL A 173 29.05 -32.08 -21.79
CA VAL A 173 29.00 -31.03 -20.76
C VAL A 173 29.40 -29.67 -21.35
N GLN A 174 30.41 -29.63 -22.21
CA GLN A 174 30.82 -28.40 -22.90
C GLN A 174 29.72 -27.84 -23.80
N LEU A 175 29.06 -28.68 -24.59
CA LEU A 175 27.91 -28.27 -25.40
C LEU A 175 26.76 -27.70 -24.55
N GLY A 176 26.48 -28.33 -23.40
CA GLY A 176 25.49 -27.82 -22.45
C GLY A 176 25.87 -26.46 -21.85
N LEU A 177 27.16 -26.27 -21.54
CA LEU A 177 27.68 -25.00 -21.04
C LEU A 177 27.51 -23.87 -22.06
N GLU A 178 27.86 -24.11 -23.33
CA GLU A 178 27.70 -23.13 -24.40
C GLU A 178 26.24 -22.68 -24.58
N GLU A 179 25.31 -23.63 -24.51
CA GLU A 179 23.87 -23.34 -24.59
C GLU A 179 23.39 -22.47 -23.41
N GLU A 180 23.76 -22.83 -22.18
CA GLU A 180 23.43 -22.04 -20.99
C GLU A 180 24.07 -20.65 -21.02
N GLU A 181 25.31 -20.53 -21.52
CA GLU A 181 25.96 -19.24 -21.71
C GLU A 181 25.23 -18.35 -22.70
N ARG A 182 24.75 -18.94 -23.80
CA ARG A 182 23.94 -18.24 -24.81
C ARG A 182 22.65 -17.72 -24.20
N VAL A 183 21.91 -18.55 -23.47
CA VAL A 183 20.68 -18.17 -22.77
C VAL A 183 20.93 -17.05 -21.76
N ARG A 184 21.99 -17.19 -20.94
CA ARG A 184 22.39 -16.16 -19.97
C ARG A 184 22.71 -14.83 -20.65
N ASN A 185 23.46 -14.84 -21.75
CA ASN A 185 23.83 -13.63 -22.48
C ASN A 185 22.61 -12.95 -23.10
N ASP A 186 21.69 -13.72 -23.68
CA ASP A 186 20.44 -13.21 -24.22
C ASP A 186 19.58 -12.53 -23.12
N ILE A 187 19.37 -13.19 -21.97
CA ILE A 187 18.65 -12.60 -20.84
C ILE A 187 19.34 -11.31 -20.35
N LYS A 188 20.67 -11.31 -20.25
CA LYS A 188 21.46 -10.13 -19.85
C LYS A 188 21.25 -8.96 -20.82
N ASN A 189 21.22 -9.23 -22.13
CA ASN A 189 21.00 -8.21 -23.15
C ASN A 189 19.58 -7.65 -23.09
N ARG A 190 18.56 -8.51 -22.96
CA ARG A 190 17.16 -8.07 -22.79
C ARG A 190 16.97 -7.21 -21.54
N TYR A 191 17.60 -7.61 -20.42
CA TYR A 191 17.58 -6.83 -19.19
C TYR A 191 18.23 -5.46 -19.38
N ALA A 192 19.40 -5.39 -20.03
CA ALA A 192 20.08 -4.12 -20.31
C ALA A 192 19.22 -3.19 -21.18
N ALA A 193 18.55 -3.73 -22.20
CA ALA A 193 17.62 -2.98 -23.04
C ALA A 193 16.42 -2.43 -22.24
N ALA A 194 15.78 -3.28 -21.41
CA ALA A 194 14.66 -2.87 -20.57
C ALA A 194 15.05 -1.77 -19.56
N VAL A 195 16.24 -1.86 -18.95
CA VAL A 195 16.78 -0.81 -18.07
C VAL A 195 17.02 0.49 -18.84
N GLY A 196 17.49 0.41 -20.09
CA GLY A 196 17.62 1.57 -20.98
C GLY A 196 16.29 2.27 -21.23
N GLU A 197 15.26 1.50 -21.60
CA GLU A 197 13.89 2.03 -21.79
C GLU A 197 13.31 2.63 -20.51
N GLN A 198 13.49 1.98 -19.36
CA GLN A 198 13.05 2.51 -18.08
C GLN A 198 13.67 3.89 -17.79
N LYS A 199 14.98 4.05 -18.02
CA LYS A 199 15.68 5.33 -17.85
C LYS A 199 15.15 6.40 -18.81
N ARG A 200 14.86 6.02 -20.06
CA ARG A 200 14.27 6.91 -21.06
C ARG A 200 12.88 7.39 -20.62
N CYS A 201 12.00 6.47 -20.22
CA CYS A 201 10.67 6.79 -19.72
C CYS A 201 10.72 7.70 -18.48
N TYR A 202 11.61 7.42 -17.53
CA TYR A 202 11.80 8.27 -16.36
C TYR A 202 12.21 9.70 -16.73
N SER A 203 13.15 9.84 -17.67
CA SER A 203 13.63 11.13 -18.15
C SER A 203 12.50 11.93 -18.84
N LEU A 204 11.70 11.26 -19.68
CA LEU A 204 10.52 11.86 -20.31
C LEU A 204 9.48 12.31 -19.28
N LEU A 205 9.19 11.48 -18.28
CA LEU A 205 8.25 11.81 -17.22
C LEU A 205 8.72 13.01 -16.40
N LYS A 206 10.03 13.11 -16.13
CA LYS A 206 10.62 14.29 -15.49
C LYS A 206 10.50 15.55 -16.33
N ALA A 207 10.78 15.48 -17.63
CA ALA A 207 10.59 16.60 -18.54
C ALA A 207 9.13 17.04 -18.61
N PHE A 208 8.20 16.08 -18.71
CA PHE A 208 6.76 16.35 -18.67
C PHE A 208 6.33 17.05 -17.37
N GLN A 209 6.80 16.57 -16.22
CA GLN A 209 6.50 17.18 -14.92
C GLN A 209 6.95 18.65 -14.85
N VAL A 210 8.10 18.98 -15.44
CA VAL A 210 8.60 20.36 -15.52
C VAL A 210 7.70 21.24 -16.39
N GLU A 211 7.29 20.75 -17.57
CA GLU A 211 6.37 21.49 -18.45
C GLU A 211 4.97 21.67 -17.83
N CYS A 212 4.45 20.66 -17.11
CA CYS A 212 3.22 20.80 -16.33
C CYS A 212 3.32 21.91 -15.29
N ALA A 213 4.39 21.92 -14.49
CA ALA A 213 4.60 22.97 -13.49
C ALA A 213 4.73 24.36 -14.11
N LYS A 214 5.32 24.45 -15.31
CA LYS A 214 5.41 25.70 -16.07
C LYS A 214 4.04 26.17 -16.58
N ASN A 215 3.22 25.26 -17.10
CA ASN A 215 1.87 25.53 -17.56
C ASN A 215 0.95 25.98 -16.42
N GLU A 216 1.05 25.34 -15.24
CA GLU A 216 0.32 25.76 -14.05
C GLU A 216 0.67 27.19 -13.63
N ARG A 217 1.97 27.56 -13.65
CA ARG A 217 2.41 28.94 -13.38
C ARG A 217 1.81 29.94 -14.37
N PHE A 218 1.81 29.63 -15.66
CA PHE A 218 1.20 30.51 -16.67
C PHE A 218 -0.30 30.66 -16.49
N ARG A 219 -1.00 29.56 -16.14
CA ARG A 219 -2.42 29.64 -15.80
C ARG A 219 -2.64 30.56 -14.61
N SER A 220 -1.91 30.40 -13.52
CA SER A 220 -2.05 31.28 -12.35
C SER A 220 -1.80 32.77 -12.65
N GLN A 221 -0.92 33.08 -13.59
CA GLN A 221 -0.63 34.47 -14.02
C GLN A 221 -1.65 35.04 -15.00
N SER A 222 -2.44 34.22 -15.68
CA SER A 222 -3.44 34.66 -16.65
C SER A 222 -4.79 35.04 -16.01
N TRP A 223 -4.96 34.80 -14.70
CA TRP A 223 -6.17 35.13 -13.94
C TRP A 223 -5.98 36.30 -12.96
N GLU A 224 -4.83 36.99 -13.02
CA GLU A 224 -4.57 38.32 -12.41
C GLU A 224 -4.57 39.40 -13.51
#